data_AF-A0A243R9E5-F1
#
_entry.id   AF-A0A243R9E5-F1
#
_cell.length_a   1.000
_cell.length_b   1.000
_cell.length_c   1.000
_cell.angle_alpha   90.00
_cell.angle_beta   90.00
_cell.angle_gamma   90.00
#
_symmetry.space_group_name_H-M   'P 1'
#
loop_
_entity.id
_entity.type
_entity.pdbx_description
1 polymer ?
#
loop_
_entity_poly.entity_id
_entity_poly.type
_entity_poly.pdbx_seq_one_letter_code
_entity_poly.pdbx_strand_id
1 'polypeptide(L)'
;TDGALGMVGELGWVGELGRVGELGTFVRRYLRAYGPATPQHFAKWLAAPTGWAGTVFRELAAAGGIEEVDFEGTRAWVAAGDTEFPDGPPRGVRLLPYFDAYVIAAQPRERLFPGAAYERALAGGQAGNYPVLLVDGVVAGVWHQRRQGRRTTVTVEPLVRLTARQERELGEQVERVGEVLEARAELVVGDVKVGPHA
;
A
#
# COMPACT_ATOMS: atom_id res chain seq x y z
N THR A 1 26.00 35.94 -36.56
CA THR A 1 25.95 34.88 -37.57
C THR A 1 26.97 33.84 -37.15
N ASP A 2 26.67 32.63 -36.67
CA ASP A 2 25.44 31.83 -36.65
C ASP A 2 25.61 30.67 -35.63
N GLY A 3 24.49 30.14 -35.11
CA GLY A 3 24.22 28.99 -34.19
C GLY A 3 25.32 28.42 -33.27
N ALA A 4 25.23 28.43 -31.93
CA ALA A 4 24.21 27.94 -30.97
C ALA A 4 23.99 26.40 -30.94
N LEU A 5 24.21 25.85 -29.73
CA LEU A 5 23.60 24.66 -29.10
C LEU A 5 24.14 23.25 -29.46
N GLY A 6 24.88 22.69 -28.50
CA GLY A 6 25.23 21.26 -28.42
C GLY A 6 25.49 20.84 -26.97
N MET A 7 24.50 21.01 -26.11
CA MET A 7 24.50 20.59 -24.70
C MET A 7 23.21 19.81 -24.43
N VAL A 8 23.23 18.50 -24.66
CA VAL A 8 22.46 17.54 -23.84
C VAL A 8 23.30 16.27 -23.79
N GLY A 9 23.95 16.04 -22.65
CA GLY A 9 24.58 14.77 -22.35
C GLY A 9 23.52 13.67 -22.31
N GLU A 10 23.78 12.59 -23.04
CA GLU A 10 23.06 11.34 -22.87
C GLU A 10 23.17 10.89 -21.41
N LEU A 11 22.08 11.02 -20.67
CA LEU A 11 21.89 10.33 -19.40
C LEU A 11 21.71 8.84 -19.71
N GLY A 12 22.83 8.14 -19.84
CA GLY A 12 22.95 6.68 -19.83
C GLY A 12 22.61 6.07 -18.47
N TRP A 13 21.41 6.32 -17.95
CA TRP A 13 20.91 5.79 -16.68
C TRP A 13 19.65 4.93 -16.88
N VAL A 14 19.63 4.05 -17.89
CA VAL A 14 18.64 2.96 -18.02
C VAL A 14 19.23 1.70 -18.70
N GLY A 15 20.38 1.81 -19.39
CA GLY A 15 20.93 0.75 -20.25
C GLY A 15 21.59 -0.44 -19.55
N GLU A 16 21.67 -0.45 -18.23
CA GLU A 16 22.38 -1.49 -17.47
C GLU A 16 21.63 -1.88 -16.18
N LEU A 17 20.30 -1.90 -16.24
CA LEU A 17 19.50 -2.59 -15.23
C LEU A 17 19.72 -4.10 -15.40
N GLY A 18 20.77 -4.59 -14.75
CA GLY A 18 20.90 -5.91 -14.15
C GLY A 18 20.38 -7.07 -14.98
N ARG A 19 21.31 -7.82 -15.62
CA ARG A 19 21.12 -9.16 -16.21
C ARG A 19 19.81 -9.78 -15.74
N VAL A 20 18.83 -9.96 -16.64
CA VAL A 20 17.47 -10.57 -16.53
C VAL A 20 17.07 -11.19 -15.16
N GLY A 21 17.96 -11.92 -14.49
CA GLY A 21 17.82 -12.39 -13.10
C GLY A 21 17.67 -11.32 -12.00
N GLU A 22 18.25 -10.11 -12.11
CA GLU A 22 18.07 -9.06 -11.09
C GLU A 22 16.67 -8.45 -11.14
N LEU A 23 16.23 -8.06 -12.34
CA LEU A 23 14.85 -7.61 -12.57
C LEU A 23 13.82 -8.70 -12.23
N GLY A 24 14.10 -9.95 -12.59
CA GLY A 24 13.25 -11.08 -12.21
C GLY A 24 13.17 -11.33 -10.71
N THR A 25 14.24 -11.04 -9.97
CA THR A 25 14.23 -11.08 -8.50
C THR A 25 13.38 -9.95 -7.93
N PHE A 26 13.47 -8.75 -8.50
CA PHE A 26 12.67 -7.60 -8.09
C PHE A 26 11.17 -7.84 -8.27
N VAL A 27 10.75 -8.32 -9.45
CA VAL A 27 9.33 -8.63 -9.73
C VAL A 27 8.82 -9.73 -8.80
N ARG A 28 9.58 -10.81 -8.59
CA ARG A 28 9.16 -11.88 -7.66
C ARG A 28 9.00 -11.40 -6.23
N ARG A 29 9.86 -10.49 -5.76
CA ARG A 29 9.71 -9.87 -4.42
C ARG A 29 8.47 -8.99 -4.34
N TYR A 30 8.18 -8.21 -5.39
CA TYR A 30 6.94 -7.46 -5.49
C TYR A 30 5.71 -8.37 -5.41
N LEU A 31 5.69 -9.47 -6.18
CA LEU A 31 4.57 -10.41 -6.19
C LEU A 31 4.39 -11.14 -4.85
N ARG A 32 5.48 -11.48 -4.15
CA ARG A 32 5.39 -12.06 -2.79
C ARG A 32 4.83 -11.08 -1.75
N ALA A 33 5.06 -9.78 -1.94
CA ALA A 33 4.62 -8.76 -0.99
C ALA A 33 3.20 -8.26 -1.27
N TYR A 34 2.83 -8.12 -2.55
CA TYR A 34 1.62 -7.42 -2.98
C TYR A 34 0.80 -8.18 -4.03
N GLY A 35 1.19 -9.42 -4.34
CA GLY A 35 0.44 -10.30 -5.24
C GLY A 35 -0.78 -10.94 -4.56
N PRO A 36 -1.68 -11.55 -5.34
CA PRO A 36 -1.66 -11.64 -6.81
C PRO A 36 -1.80 -10.26 -7.49
N ALA A 37 -1.00 -10.01 -8.52
CA ALA A 37 -0.98 -8.70 -9.18
C ALA A 37 -0.85 -8.79 -10.70
N THR A 38 -1.32 -7.75 -11.39
CA THR A 38 -1.20 -7.62 -12.84
C THR A 38 0.06 -6.81 -13.21
N PRO A 39 0.57 -6.91 -14.46
CA PRO A 39 1.63 -6.02 -14.93
C PRO A 39 1.27 -4.53 -14.81
N GLN A 40 -0.02 -4.19 -14.92
CA GLN A 40 -0.53 -2.82 -14.76
C GLN A 40 -0.45 -2.34 -13.31
N HIS A 41 -0.75 -3.21 -12.33
CA HIS A 41 -0.57 -2.88 -10.91
C HIS A 41 0.90 -2.61 -10.59
N PHE A 42 1.79 -3.48 -11.08
CA PHE A 42 3.24 -3.31 -10.93
C PHE A 42 3.75 -2.02 -11.58
N ALA A 43 3.34 -1.75 -12.82
CA ALA A 43 3.70 -0.53 -13.54
C ALA A 43 3.25 0.74 -12.78
N LYS A 44 2.02 0.74 -12.27
CA LYS A 44 1.49 1.86 -11.48
C LYS A 44 2.27 2.06 -10.18
N TRP A 45 2.59 0.97 -9.47
CA TRP A 45 3.38 1.03 -8.24
C TRP A 45 4.80 1.54 -8.46
N LEU A 46 5.47 1.08 -9.53
CA LEU A 46 6.83 1.48 -9.87
C LEU A 46 6.91 2.85 -10.58
N ALA A 47 5.76 3.44 -10.95
CA ALA A 47 5.68 4.58 -11.86
C ALA A 47 6.41 4.32 -13.20
N ALA A 48 6.19 3.13 -13.78
CA ALA A 48 6.81 2.66 -15.01
C ALA A 48 5.80 2.52 -16.18
N PRO A 49 6.25 2.47 -17.44
CA PRO A 49 5.37 2.23 -18.58
C PRO A 49 4.71 0.84 -18.53
N THR A 50 3.40 0.78 -18.78
CA THR A 50 2.62 -0.48 -18.77
C THR A 50 3.10 -1.49 -19.81
N GLY A 51 3.48 -1.02 -21.01
CA GLY A 51 4.01 -1.89 -22.07
C GLY A 51 5.31 -2.58 -21.67
N TRP A 52 6.20 -1.87 -20.98
CA TRP A 52 7.45 -2.43 -20.46
C TRP A 52 7.18 -3.50 -19.40
N ALA A 53 6.33 -3.20 -18.41
CA ALA A 53 5.95 -4.19 -17.39
C ALA A 53 5.32 -5.45 -18.00
N GLY A 54 4.49 -5.28 -19.04
CA GLY A 54 3.91 -6.39 -19.78
C GLY A 54 4.96 -7.28 -20.44
N THR A 55 6.01 -6.71 -21.03
CA THR A 55 7.14 -7.48 -21.60
C THR A 55 7.89 -8.24 -20.51
N VAL A 56 8.23 -7.58 -19.40
CA VAL A 56 8.94 -8.22 -18.27
C VAL A 56 8.16 -9.40 -17.71
N PHE A 57 6.85 -9.26 -17.50
CA PHE A 57 6.02 -10.36 -16.99
C PHE A 57 5.93 -11.52 -17.99
N ARG A 58 5.79 -11.26 -19.30
CA ARG A 58 5.78 -12.33 -20.31
C ARG A 58 7.10 -13.12 -20.33
N GLU A 59 8.23 -12.43 -20.25
CA GLU A 59 9.56 -13.07 -20.21
C GLU A 59 9.75 -13.91 -18.94
N LEU A 60 9.32 -13.39 -17.78
CA LEU A 60 9.39 -14.13 -16.52
C LEU A 60 8.46 -15.34 -16.50
N ALA A 61 7.26 -15.23 -17.08
CA ALA A 61 6.34 -16.34 -17.21
C ALA A 61 6.93 -17.44 -18.11
N ALA A 62 7.49 -17.07 -19.26
CA ALA A 62 8.15 -18.01 -20.18
C ALA A 62 9.36 -18.71 -19.54
N ALA A 63 10.06 -18.03 -18.63
CA ALA A 63 11.16 -18.59 -17.85
C ALA A 63 10.71 -19.38 -16.60
N GLY A 64 9.40 -19.51 -16.34
CA GLY A 64 8.87 -20.22 -15.16
C GLY A 64 9.12 -19.50 -13.83
N GLY A 65 9.38 -18.18 -13.85
CA GLY A 65 9.65 -17.38 -12.65
C GLY A 65 8.39 -16.89 -11.92
N ILE A 66 7.25 -16.89 -12.62
CA ILE A 66 5.94 -16.45 -12.11
C ILE A 66 4.85 -17.37 -12.66
N GLU A 67 3.75 -17.50 -11.92
CA GLU A 67 2.61 -18.35 -12.26
C GLU A 67 1.33 -17.51 -12.41
N GLU A 68 0.50 -17.84 -13.41
CA GLU A 68 -0.80 -17.20 -13.61
C GLU A 68 -1.82 -17.84 -12.65
N VAL A 69 -2.62 -17.01 -11.99
CA VAL A 69 -3.71 -17.42 -11.10
C VAL A 69 -4.98 -16.65 -11.45
N ASP A 70 -6.14 -17.23 -11.14
CA ASP A 70 -7.39 -16.48 -11.08
C ASP A 70 -7.49 -15.79 -9.72
N PHE A 71 -7.57 -14.46 -9.73
CA PHE A 71 -7.79 -13.66 -8.53
C PHE A 71 -9.09 -12.88 -8.67
N GLU A 72 -10.15 -13.39 -8.05
CA GLU A 72 -11.50 -12.83 -8.09
C GLU A 72 -12.00 -12.59 -9.52
N GLY A 73 -11.83 -13.60 -10.40
CA GLY A 73 -12.25 -13.55 -11.81
C GLY A 73 -11.32 -12.72 -12.71
N THR A 74 -10.17 -12.28 -12.21
CA THR A 74 -9.16 -11.55 -12.98
C THR A 74 -7.87 -12.35 -13.05
N ARG A 75 -7.32 -12.50 -14.27
CA ARG A 75 -5.99 -13.09 -14.44
C ARG A 75 -4.93 -12.22 -13.78
N ALA A 76 -4.18 -12.81 -12.85
CA ALA A 76 -3.11 -12.16 -12.12
C ALA A 76 -1.90 -13.09 -12.04
N TRP A 77 -0.80 -12.57 -11.53
CA TRP A 77 0.45 -13.31 -11.38
C TRP A 77 0.87 -13.40 -9.92
N VAL A 78 1.49 -14.51 -9.58
CA VAL A 78 2.18 -14.75 -8.32
C VAL A 78 3.63 -15.15 -8.60
N ALA A 79 4.50 -15.08 -7.60
CA ALA A 79 5.81 -15.70 -7.74
C ALA A 79 5.65 -17.23 -7.91
N ALA A 80 6.51 -17.86 -8.71
CA ALA A 80 6.42 -19.31 -8.87
C ALA A 80 6.55 -20.03 -7.49
N GLY A 81 5.66 -20.99 -7.26
CA GLY A 81 5.48 -21.71 -6.00
C GLY A 81 4.78 -20.94 -4.88
N ASP A 82 4.30 -19.72 -5.11
CA ASP A 82 3.61 -18.87 -4.13
C ASP A 82 2.08 -18.85 -4.39
N THR A 83 1.51 -20.03 -4.58
CA THR A 83 0.09 -20.23 -4.97
C THR A 83 -0.79 -20.61 -3.79
N GLU A 84 -0.22 -20.83 -2.61
CA GLU A 84 -0.95 -21.12 -1.38
C GLU A 84 -1.33 -19.82 -0.67
N PHE A 85 -2.63 -19.59 -0.51
CA PHE A 85 -3.16 -18.44 0.22
C PHE A 85 -3.79 -18.88 1.54
N PRO A 86 -3.72 -18.07 2.60
CA PRO A 86 -4.40 -18.37 3.85
C PRO A 86 -5.91 -18.57 3.62
N ASP A 87 -6.46 -19.58 4.30
CA ASP A 87 -7.90 -19.84 4.27
C ASP A 87 -8.67 -18.74 5.03
N GLY A 88 -9.62 -18.12 4.33
CA GLY A 88 -10.58 -17.18 4.90
C GLY A 88 -10.14 -15.71 4.87
N PRO A 89 -11.08 -14.79 5.12
CA PRO A 89 -10.81 -13.36 5.05
C PRO A 89 -9.88 -12.90 6.19
N PRO A 90 -9.06 -11.86 5.97
CA PRO A 90 -8.30 -11.22 7.04
C PRO A 90 -9.24 -10.74 8.14
N ARG A 91 -8.75 -10.74 9.39
CA ARG A 91 -9.55 -10.34 10.54
C ARG A 91 -8.83 -9.35 11.44
N GLY A 92 -9.63 -8.49 12.06
CA GLY A 92 -9.27 -7.63 13.17
C GLY A 92 -8.93 -6.19 12.79
N VAL A 93 -8.55 -5.41 13.79
CA VAL A 93 -8.29 -3.97 13.66
C VAL A 93 -6.79 -3.66 13.59
N ARG A 94 -6.39 -2.74 12.70
CA ARG A 94 -5.03 -2.17 12.64
C ARG A 94 -5.07 -0.66 12.48
N LEU A 95 -4.13 0.04 13.13
CA LEU A 95 -3.84 1.45 12.87
C LEU A 95 -2.53 1.54 12.08
N LEU A 96 -2.63 1.84 10.78
CA LEU A 96 -1.46 1.96 9.92
C LEU A 96 -1.02 3.42 9.83
N PRO A 97 0.29 3.71 9.94
CA PRO A 97 0.82 5.07 9.89
C PRO A 97 0.78 5.65 8.47
N TYR A 98 1.19 6.91 8.36
CA TYR A 98 1.45 7.54 7.07
C TYR A 98 2.36 6.69 6.19
N PHE A 99 2.06 6.66 4.90
CA PHE A 99 2.85 5.98 3.86
C PHE A 99 3.10 4.49 4.10
N ASP A 100 2.26 3.81 4.88
CA ASP A 100 2.38 2.38 5.07
C ASP A 100 2.31 1.63 3.73
N ALA A 101 3.25 0.69 3.52
CA ALA A 101 3.42 0.00 2.26
C ALA A 101 2.18 -0.81 1.84
N TYR A 102 1.44 -1.35 2.81
CA TYR A 102 0.18 -2.06 2.55
C TYR A 102 -0.80 -1.19 1.78
N VAL A 103 -0.87 0.08 2.18
CA VAL A 103 -1.83 1.06 1.68
C VAL A 103 -1.35 1.70 0.37
N ILE A 104 -0.05 1.97 0.27
CA ILE A 104 0.55 2.57 -0.93
C ILE A 104 0.48 1.60 -2.12
N ALA A 105 0.87 0.34 -1.91
CA ALA A 105 1.02 -0.64 -2.99
C ALA A 105 -0.31 -1.22 -3.48
N ALA A 106 -1.37 -1.18 -2.67
CA ALA A 106 -2.65 -1.82 -2.98
C ALA A 106 -3.28 -1.35 -4.30
N GLN A 107 -3.61 -2.33 -5.14
CA GLN A 107 -4.37 -2.19 -6.37
C GLN A 107 -5.35 -3.38 -6.55
N PRO A 108 -6.53 -3.16 -7.15
CA PRO A 108 -7.11 -1.86 -7.47
C PRO A 108 -7.46 -1.09 -6.19
N ARG A 109 -7.34 0.24 -6.23
CA ARG A 109 -7.35 1.08 -5.02
C ARG A 109 -8.71 1.04 -4.31
N GLU A 110 -9.77 0.91 -5.08
CA GLU A 110 -11.17 0.93 -4.65
C GLU A 110 -11.55 -0.30 -3.81
N ARG A 111 -10.81 -1.41 -3.95
CA ARG A 111 -11.02 -2.61 -3.11
C ARG A 111 -10.52 -2.38 -1.68
N LEU A 112 -9.38 -1.70 -1.53
CA LEU A 112 -8.85 -1.37 -0.20
C LEU A 112 -9.54 -0.14 0.41
N PHE A 113 -10.00 0.79 -0.43
CA PHE A 113 -10.66 2.03 -0.03
C PHE A 113 -12.10 2.08 -0.58
N PRO A 114 -13.07 1.37 0.02
CA PRO A 114 -14.43 1.37 -0.47
C PRO A 114 -15.21 2.63 -0.06
N GLY A 115 -16.01 3.17 -0.99
CA GLY A 115 -17.00 4.20 -0.72
C GLY A 115 -16.43 5.43 -0.01
N ALA A 116 -16.94 5.76 1.17
CA ALA A 116 -16.51 6.91 1.96
C ALA A 116 -15.01 6.89 2.30
N ALA A 117 -14.38 5.72 2.41
CA ALA A 117 -12.94 5.62 2.65
C ALA A 117 -12.11 6.17 1.49
N TYR A 118 -12.57 5.99 0.24
CA TYR A 118 -11.90 6.53 -0.94
C TYR A 118 -11.83 8.05 -0.88
N GLU A 119 -12.96 8.69 -0.60
CA GLU A 119 -13.08 10.15 -0.53
C GLU A 119 -12.33 10.74 0.67
N ARG A 120 -12.35 10.03 1.81
CA ARG A 120 -11.84 10.57 3.08
C ARG A 120 -10.34 10.37 3.27
N ALA A 121 -9.80 9.22 2.86
CA ALA A 121 -8.45 8.79 3.19
C ALA A 121 -7.45 8.96 2.03
N LEU A 122 -7.93 9.28 0.83
CA LEU A 122 -7.09 9.58 -0.33
C LEU A 122 -7.07 11.08 -0.60
N ALA A 123 -6.01 11.56 -1.25
CA ALA A 123 -5.96 12.92 -1.81
C ALA A 123 -5.84 12.80 -3.33
N GLY A 124 -6.92 13.06 -4.06
CA GLY A 124 -6.94 12.90 -5.52
C GLY A 124 -6.61 11.47 -5.99
N GLY A 125 -6.99 10.45 -5.21
CA GLY A 125 -6.65 9.04 -5.47
C GLY A 125 -5.26 8.60 -4.96
N GLN A 126 -4.43 9.52 -4.45
CA GLN A 126 -3.16 9.18 -3.83
C GLN A 126 -3.38 8.67 -2.40
N ALA A 127 -2.72 7.55 -2.06
CA ALA A 127 -2.76 6.95 -0.72
C ALA A 127 -1.56 7.40 0.12
N GLY A 128 -1.66 7.18 1.43
CA GLY A 128 -0.59 7.49 2.39
C GLY A 128 -0.60 8.93 2.91
N ASN A 129 -1.55 9.76 2.46
CA ASN A 129 -1.70 11.14 2.93
C ASN A 129 -2.44 11.26 4.26
N TYR A 130 -2.97 10.15 4.77
CA TYR A 130 -3.58 9.98 6.08
C TYR A 130 -3.12 8.64 6.70
N PRO A 131 -2.94 8.55 8.03
CA PRO A 131 -2.90 7.29 8.73
C PRO A 131 -4.30 6.65 8.70
N VAL A 132 -4.38 5.34 8.49
CA VAL A 132 -5.65 4.66 8.26
C VAL A 132 -6.00 3.66 9.35
N LEU A 133 -7.30 3.57 9.63
CA LEU A 133 -7.90 2.48 10.40
C LEU A 133 -8.25 1.37 9.41
N LEU A 134 -7.73 0.16 9.63
CA LEU A 134 -8.18 -1.04 8.95
C LEU A 134 -9.14 -1.83 9.83
N VAL A 135 -10.17 -2.39 9.21
CA VAL A 135 -11.03 -3.43 9.78
C VAL A 135 -11.06 -4.57 8.78
N ASP A 136 -10.65 -5.77 9.24
CA ASP A 136 -10.67 -6.99 8.43
C ASP A 136 -9.95 -6.79 7.07
N GLY A 137 -8.79 -6.12 7.11
CA GLY A 137 -7.95 -5.84 5.95
C GLY A 137 -8.36 -4.65 5.09
N VAL A 138 -9.50 -4.01 5.34
CA VAL A 138 -10.04 -2.93 4.49
C VAL A 138 -10.01 -1.60 5.22
N VAL A 139 -9.74 -0.50 4.51
CA VAL A 139 -9.75 0.84 5.10
C VAL A 139 -11.17 1.19 5.53
N ALA A 140 -11.30 1.46 6.83
CA ALA A 140 -12.56 1.69 7.52
C ALA A 140 -12.58 3.03 8.26
N GLY A 141 -11.54 3.85 8.08
CA GLY A 141 -11.43 5.16 8.70
C GLY A 141 -10.03 5.74 8.62
N VAL A 142 -9.84 6.89 9.25
CA VAL A 142 -8.53 7.53 9.42
C VAL A 142 -8.24 7.78 10.88
N TRP A 143 -6.98 8.03 11.21
CA TRP A 143 -6.59 8.41 12.55
C TRP A 143 -5.49 9.46 12.53
N HIS A 144 -5.29 10.14 13.66
CA HIS A 144 -4.21 11.09 13.86
C HIS A 144 -3.76 11.04 15.31
N GLN A 145 -2.48 11.30 15.55
CA GLN A 145 -1.91 11.39 16.87
C GLN A 145 -1.31 12.76 17.16
N ARG A 146 -1.55 13.25 18.38
CA ARG A 146 -0.96 14.46 18.91
C ARG A 146 -0.23 14.19 20.21
N ARG A 147 1.09 14.35 20.20
CA ARG A 147 1.93 14.19 21.39
C ARG A 147 1.92 15.44 22.27
N GLN A 148 1.85 15.25 23.57
CA GLN A 148 2.03 16.27 24.61
C GLN A 148 2.88 15.69 25.75
N GLY A 149 4.18 15.98 25.74
CA GLY A 149 5.13 15.42 26.69
C GLY A 149 5.20 13.89 26.63
N ARG A 150 4.85 13.22 27.74
CA ARG A 150 4.80 11.75 27.86
C ARG A 150 3.42 11.16 27.54
N ARG A 151 2.48 11.97 27.04
CA ARG A 151 1.16 11.52 26.61
C ARG A 151 1.00 11.70 25.11
N THR A 152 0.21 10.83 24.49
CA THR A 152 -0.21 10.99 23.09
C THR A 152 -1.70 10.76 22.99
N THR A 153 -2.42 11.72 22.41
CA THR A 153 -3.84 11.55 22.09
C THR A 153 -3.93 10.96 20.70
N VAL A 154 -4.58 9.80 20.58
CA VAL A 154 -4.84 9.13 19.31
C VAL A 154 -6.31 9.31 18.99
N THR A 155 -6.61 10.20 18.04
CA THR A 155 -7.96 10.42 17.53
C THR A 155 -8.21 9.48 16.36
N VAL A 156 -9.28 8.68 16.43
CA VAL A 156 -9.69 7.75 15.38
C VAL A 156 -11.08 8.16 14.89
N GLU A 157 -11.22 8.27 13.57
CA GLU A 157 -12.46 8.57 12.86
C GLU A 157 -12.90 7.31 12.08
N PRO A 158 -13.69 6.40 12.68
CA PRO A 158 -14.28 5.29 11.96
C PRO A 158 -15.35 5.78 10.98
N LEU A 159 -15.30 5.28 9.75
CA LEU A 159 -16.30 5.50 8.70
C LEU A 159 -17.34 4.38 8.65
N VAL A 160 -17.18 3.37 9.50
CA VAL A 160 -18.11 2.26 9.70
C VAL A 160 -18.40 2.08 11.18
N ARG A 161 -19.52 1.46 11.51
CA ARG A 161 -19.83 1.07 12.89
C ARG A 161 -18.93 -0.10 13.31
N LEU A 162 -18.15 0.10 14.37
CA LEU A 162 -17.34 -0.96 14.97
C LEU A 162 -18.22 -1.85 15.86
N THR A 163 -17.94 -3.14 15.85
CA THR A 163 -18.48 -4.07 16.84
C THR A 163 -17.78 -3.89 18.18
N ALA A 164 -18.40 -4.32 19.28
CA ALA A 164 -17.76 -4.29 20.61
C ALA A 164 -16.40 -5.03 20.64
N ARG A 165 -16.21 -6.04 19.79
CA ARG A 165 -14.92 -6.71 19.63
C ARG A 165 -13.90 -5.79 18.97
N GLN A 166 -14.26 -5.17 17.85
CA GLN A 166 -13.38 -4.25 17.12
C GLN A 166 -13.05 -3.00 17.93
N GLU A 167 -13.97 -2.50 18.77
CA GLU A 167 -13.69 -1.40 19.71
C GLU A 167 -12.61 -1.78 20.74
N ARG A 168 -12.66 -3.01 21.26
CA ARG A 168 -11.59 -3.50 22.16
C ARG A 168 -10.25 -3.64 21.42
N GLU A 169 -10.27 -4.25 20.24
CA GLU A 169 -9.06 -4.38 19.41
C GLU A 169 -8.49 -3.01 19.01
N LEU A 170 -9.34 -2.00 18.78
CA LEU A 170 -8.91 -0.62 18.55
C LEU A 170 -8.17 -0.05 19.77
N GLY A 171 -8.67 -0.30 20.98
CA GLY A 171 -7.98 0.06 22.22
C GLY A 171 -6.58 -0.55 22.29
N GLU A 172 -6.44 -1.84 21.98
CA GLU A 172 -5.13 -2.51 21.92
C GLU A 172 -4.20 -1.94 20.83
N GLN A 173 -4.73 -1.47 19.70
CA GLN A 173 -3.91 -0.79 18.69
C GLN A 173 -3.41 0.57 19.20
N VAL A 174 -4.25 1.32 19.93
CA VAL A 174 -3.85 2.62 20.52
C VAL A 174 -2.77 2.43 21.58
N GLU A 175 -2.88 1.39 22.41
CA GLU A 175 -1.82 1.02 23.36
C GLU A 175 -0.50 0.72 22.65
N ARG A 176 -0.53 -0.07 21.56
CA ARG A 176 0.65 -0.33 20.71
C ARG A 176 1.24 0.94 20.11
N VAL A 177 0.42 1.89 19.66
CA VAL A 177 0.91 3.20 19.20
C VAL A 177 1.62 3.93 20.34
N GLY A 178 1.09 3.85 21.57
CA GLY A 178 1.74 4.38 22.76
C GLY A 178 3.10 3.74 23.05
N GLU A 179 3.19 2.42 22.97
CA GLU A 179 4.44 1.66 23.15
C GLU A 179 5.50 2.09 22.13
N VAL A 180 5.17 2.10 20.84
CA VAL A 180 6.08 2.49 19.75
C VAL A 180 6.55 3.94 19.91
N LEU A 181 5.65 4.82 20.35
CA LEU A 181 5.98 6.23 20.59
C LEU A 181 6.61 6.47 21.97
N GLU A 182 6.78 5.46 22.82
CA GLU A 182 7.24 5.61 24.20
C GLU A 182 6.44 6.69 24.97
N ALA A 183 5.11 6.64 24.84
CA ALA A 183 4.18 7.58 25.45
C ALA A 183 2.92 6.86 25.96
N ARG A 184 2.29 7.40 27.00
CA ARG A 184 0.97 6.95 27.43
C ARG A 184 -0.06 7.40 26.38
N ALA A 185 -0.63 6.45 25.65
CA ALA A 185 -1.68 6.74 24.67
C ALA A 185 -3.07 6.86 25.31
N GLU A 186 -3.89 7.71 24.71
CA GLU A 186 -5.29 7.91 25.06
C GLU A 186 -6.11 7.91 23.76
N LEU A 187 -7.12 7.05 23.69
CA LEU A 187 -8.02 6.96 22.55
C LEU A 187 -9.10 8.04 22.64
N VAL A 188 -9.31 8.76 21.53
CA VAL A 188 -10.48 9.60 21.28
C VAL A 188 -11.15 9.10 20.01
N VAL A 189 -12.44 8.79 20.06
CA VAL A 189 -13.22 8.44 18.86
C VAL A 189 -14.00 9.67 18.40
N GLY A 190 -13.80 10.08 17.14
CA GLY A 190 -14.46 11.23 16.53
C GLY A 190 -13.67 11.78 15.34
N ASP A 191 -14.17 12.88 14.77
CA ASP A 191 -13.61 13.44 13.54
C ASP A 191 -12.12 13.85 13.67
N VAL A 192 -11.32 13.40 12.72
CA VAL A 192 -9.94 13.84 12.53
C VAL A 192 -9.96 15.16 11.75
N LYS A 193 -9.85 16.27 12.48
CA LYS A 193 -9.99 17.64 11.92
C LYS A 193 -8.77 18.16 11.17
N VAL A 194 -7.68 17.40 11.13
CA VAL A 194 -6.45 17.83 10.48
C VAL A 194 -6.43 17.46 9.00
N GLY A 195 -5.72 18.27 8.21
CA GLY A 195 -5.56 18.04 6.78
C GLY A 195 -4.63 16.86 6.46
N PRO A 196 -4.42 16.57 5.16
CA PRO A 196 -3.44 15.58 4.74
C PRO A 196 -2.03 15.94 5.24
N HIS A 197 -1.24 14.94 5.63
CA HIS A 197 0.14 15.08 6.14
C HIS A 197 0.31 15.90 7.43
N ALA A 198 -0.77 16.08 8.20
CA ALA A 198 -0.74 16.86 9.43
C ALA A 198 -0.36 16.06 10.68
#